data_AF-A0A955FT85-F1
#
_entry.id   AF-A0A955FT85-F1
#
_cell.length_a   1.000
_cell.length_b   1.000
_cell.length_c   1.000
_cell.angle_alpha   90.00
_cell.angle_beta   90.00
_cell.angle_gamma   90.00
#
_symmetry.space_group_name_H-M   'P 1'
#
loop_
_entity.id
_entity.type
_entity.pdbx_description
1 polymer ?
#
loop_
_entity_poly.entity_id
_entity_poly.type
_entity_poly.pdbx_seq_one_letter_code
_entity_poly.pdbx_strand_id
1 'polypeptide(L)'
;MTTPETTKTDFYIVDFDRTLVDSDKLFEVFIEIAHRYFDIPREQIEKANEDMKARGDSFDTAGYVREHLYEEDRGDEWKSLKEAYIKECQALNMLIPGASELIQWLESNGKQYGILTYGNPMWQGLKITAAGFDQTNHIVMVHKEKGRLISSWQDESGMFRLPEAFGGGLVDTIVMIDDKAISFSEYPPAPSKGFWVLDPQNELPSQKGSVQENVA
;
A
#
# COMPACT_ATOMS: atom_id res chain seq x y z
N MET A 1 -37.02 -26.62 11.05
CA MET A 1 -35.56 -26.86 10.91
C MET A 1 -35.01 -25.66 10.18
N THR A 2 -34.41 -24.72 10.91
CA THR A 2 -33.69 -23.58 10.33
C THR A 2 -32.35 -24.09 9.83
N THR A 3 -32.13 -24.05 8.53
CA THR A 3 -30.82 -24.24 7.91
C THR A 3 -29.84 -23.30 8.63
N PRO A 4 -28.64 -23.75 9.05
CA PRO A 4 -27.65 -22.84 9.57
C PRO A 4 -27.37 -21.80 8.48
N GLU A 5 -27.52 -20.51 8.78
CA GLU A 5 -26.93 -19.47 7.94
C GLU A 5 -25.43 -19.77 7.92
N THR A 6 -24.93 -20.24 6.78
CA THR A 6 -23.51 -20.24 6.50
C THR A 6 -23.07 -18.79 6.59
N THR A 7 -22.40 -18.42 7.68
CA THR A 7 -21.82 -17.10 7.86
C THR A 7 -20.85 -16.86 6.72
N LYS A 8 -21.19 -15.94 5.82
CA LYS A 8 -20.30 -15.51 4.75
C LYS A 8 -18.98 -15.03 5.35
N THR A 9 -17.90 -15.43 4.71
CA THR A 9 -16.53 -15.09 5.08
C THR A 9 -16.02 -14.00 4.15
N ASP A 10 -15.57 -12.90 4.74
CA ASP A 10 -15.05 -11.74 4.01
C ASP A 10 -13.55 -11.59 4.28
N PHE A 11 -12.79 -11.23 3.25
CA PHE A 11 -11.41 -10.79 3.39
C PHE A 11 -11.26 -9.34 2.96
N TYR A 12 -10.57 -8.55 3.79
CA TYR A 12 -10.37 -7.12 3.55
C TYR A 12 -8.99 -6.87 2.92
N ILE A 13 -9.01 -6.22 1.76
CA ILE A 13 -7.81 -5.71 1.12
C ILE A 13 -7.75 -4.21 1.40
N VAL A 14 -6.66 -3.77 2.01
CA VAL A 14 -6.43 -2.36 2.32
C VAL A 14 -5.23 -1.88 1.54
N ASP A 15 -5.39 -0.82 0.75
CA ASP A 15 -4.26 -0.12 0.16
C ASP A 15 -3.41 0.55 1.24
N PHE A 16 -2.17 0.87 0.90
CA PHE A 16 -1.20 1.43 1.82
C PHE A 16 -1.06 2.95 1.66
N ASP A 17 -0.59 3.40 0.50
CA ASP A 17 -0.23 4.80 0.28
C ASP A 17 -1.47 5.68 0.13
N ARG A 18 -1.62 6.69 0.99
CA ARG A 18 -2.80 7.59 1.03
C ARG A 18 -4.11 6.87 1.41
N THR A 19 -4.02 5.64 1.91
CA THR A 19 -5.15 4.87 2.46
C THR A 19 -4.90 4.48 3.92
N LEU A 20 -3.73 3.95 4.24
CA LEU A 20 -3.31 3.70 5.63
C LEU A 20 -2.31 4.76 6.10
N VAL A 21 -1.37 5.15 5.24
CA VAL A 21 -0.23 5.98 5.62
C VAL A 21 -0.15 7.27 4.82
N ASP A 22 0.40 8.30 5.47
CA ASP A 22 0.80 9.55 4.84
C ASP A 22 2.10 9.30 4.05
N SER A 23 1.93 8.92 2.78
CA SER A 23 3.04 8.60 1.89
C SER A 23 3.96 9.79 1.62
N ASP A 24 3.44 11.01 1.69
CA ASP A 24 4.22 12.22 1.46
C ASP A 24 5.09 12.53 2.68
N LYS A 25 4.55 12.36 3.89
CA LYS A 25 5.32 12.44 5.14
C LYS A 25 6.40 11.35 5.22
N LEU A 26 6.09 10.12 4.82
CA LEU A 26 7.07 9.03 4.75
C LEU A 26 8.22 9.36 3.79
N PHE A 27 7.92 9.97 2.65
CA PHE A 27 8.92 10.41 1.68
C PHE A 27 9.77 11.58 2.22
N GLU A 28 9.13 12.55 2.87
CA GLU A 28 9.80 13.71 3.48
C GLU A 28 10.83 13.29 4.53
N VAL A 29 10.46 12.40 5.45
CA VAL A 29 11.38 11.89 6.49
C VAL A 29 12.57 11.16 5.87
N PHE A 30 12.34 10.40 4.79
CA PHE A 30 13.42 9.69 4.10
C PHE A 30 14.43 10.66 3.48
N ILE A 31 13.95 11.71 2.80
CA ILE A 31 14.79 12.76 2.24
C ILE A 31 15.56 13.50 3.33
N GLU A 32 14.89 13.89 4.42
CA GLU A 32 15.52 14.61 5.53
C GLU A 32 16.68 13.81 6.13
N ILE A 33 16.50 12.49 6.29
CA ILE A 33 17.54 11.60 6.81
C ILE A 33 18.69 11.46 5.82
N ALA A 34 18.40 11.15 4.55
CA ALA A 34 19.40 11.04 3.50
C ALA A 34 20.23 12.32 3.37
N HIS A 35 19.59 13.48 3.51
CA HIS A 35 20.25 14.78 3.44
C HIS A 35 21.09 15.09 4.67
N ARG A 36 20.52 15.00 5.88
CA ARG A 36 21.18 15.48 7.09
C ARG A 36 22.27 14.54 7.61
N TYR A 37 22.12 13.24 7.39
CA TYR A 37 23.00 12.25 8.00
C TYR A 37 23.88 11.52 6.98
N PHE A 38 23.58 11.64 5.69
CA PHE A 38 24.29 10.94 4.62
C PHE A 38 24.71 11.88 3.49
N ASP A 39 24.59 13.19 3.66
CA ASP A 39 25.07 14.24 2.74
C ASP A 39 24.52 14.13 1.31
N ILE A 40 23.38 13.46 1.10
CA ILE A 40 22.74 13.37 -0.22
C ILE A 40 21.89 14.62 -0.43
N PRO A 41 22.14 15.45 -1.48
CA PRO A 41 21.38 16.67 -1.68
C PRO A 41 19.88 16.40 -1.85
N ARG A 42 19.05 17.10 -1.06
CA ARG A 42 17.59 17.02 -1.16
C ARG A 42 17.08 17.25 -2.58
N GLU A 43 17.55 18.32 -3.21
CA GLU A 43 17.15 18.73 -4.56
C GLU A 43 17.40 17.63 -5.60
N GLN A 44 18.45 16.83 -5.41
CA GLN A 44 18.78 15.71 -6.29
C GLN A 44 17.74 14.59 -6.20
N ILE A 45 17.31 14.24 -4.98
CA ILE A 45 16.29 13.20 -4.75
C ILE A 45 14.92 13.68 -5.25
N GLU A 46 14.54 14.92 -4.96
CA GLU A 46 13.28 15.52 -5.38
C GLU A 46 13.17 15.59 -6.90
N LYS A 47 14.23 16.05 -7.58
CA LYS A 47 14.27 16.09 -9.04
C LYS A 47 14.15 14.69 -9.66
N ALA A 48 14.85 13.69 -9.12
CA ALA A 48 14.73 12.32 -9.59
C ALA A 48 13.29 11.76 -9.43
N ASN A 49 12.60 12.13 -8.35
CA ASN A 49 11.20 11.78 -8.13
C ASN A 49 10.27 12.46 -9.15
N GLU A 50 10.46 13.75 -9.39
CA GLU A 50 9.68 14.50 -10.38
C GLU A 50 9.86 13.94 -11.80
N ASP A 51 11.10 13.64 -12.20
CA ASP A 51 11.43 13.07 -13.50
C ASP A 51 10.76 11.69 -13.71
N MET A 52 10.65 10.86 -12.66
CA MET A 52 9.93 9.58 -12.74
C MET A 52 8.42 9.74 -12.75
N LYS A 53 7.87 10.64 -11.91
CA LYS A 53 6.44 10.94 -11.91
C LYS A 53 5.98 11.45 -13.27
N ALA A 54 6.79 12.28 -13.93
CA ALA A 54 6.51 12.78 -15.29
C ALA A 54 6.43 11.67 -16.34
N ARG A 55 7.11 10.52 -16.13
CA ARG A 55 7.06 9.34 -17.00
C ARG A 55 5.90 8.39 -16.67
N GLY A 56 5.18 8.63 -15.57
CA GLY A 56 4.05 7.81 -15.13
C GLY A 56 4.42 6.58 -14.30
N ASP A 57 5.72 6.43 -13.97
CA ASP A 57 6.28 5.31 -13.23
C ASP A 57 6.32 5.55 -11.71
N SER A 58 6.48 4.45 -10.97
CA SER A 58 6.76 4.50 -9.53
C SER A 58 8.24 4.81 -9.31
N PHE A 59 8.56 5.95 -8.72
CA PHE A 59 9.94 6.24 -8.33
C PHE A 59 10.42 5.34 -7.19
N ASP A 60 11.57 4.68 -7.38
CA ASP A 60 12.25 3.93 -6.32
C ASP A 60 13.24 4.83 -5.59
N THR A 61 12.73 5.61 -4.63
CA THR A 61 13.56 6.54 -3.85
C THR A 61 14.64 5.81 -3.05
N ALA A 62 14.30 4.64 -2.49
CA ALA A 62 15.25 3.80 -1.76
C ALA A 62 16.34 3.26 -2.67
N GLY A 63 15.97 2.73 -3.84
CA GLY A 63 16.92 2.26 -4.85
C GLY A 63 17.87 3.37 -5.31
N TYR A 64 17.33 4.55 -5.61
CA TYR A 64 18.10 5.72 -6.02
C TYR A 64 19.16 6.13 -4.97
N VAL A 65 18.72 6.32 -3.72
CA VAL A 65 19.64 6.70 -2.62
C VAL A 65 20.67 5.62 -2.37
N ARG A 66 20.26 4.35 -2.39
CA ARG A 66 21.17 3.22 -2.23
C ARG A 66 22.23 3.20 -3.32
N GLU A 67 21.84 3.31 -4.59
CA GLU A 67 22.76 3.31 -5.73
C GLU A 67 23.76 4.47 -5.64
N HIS A 68 23.28 5.67 -5.31
CA HIS A 68 24.15 6.81 -5.09
C HIS A 68 25.21 6.56 -4.00
N LEU A 69 24.83 5.96 -2.86
CA LEU A 69 25.79 5.58 -1.83
C LEU A 69 26.81 4.54 -2.33
N TYR A 70 26.40 3.57 -3.14
CA TYR A 70 27.34 2.60 -3.71
C TYR A 70 28.30 3.22 -4.72
N GLU A 71 27.84 4.17 -5.54
CA GLU A 71 28.67 4.91 -6.50
C GLU A 71 29.74 5.77 -5.82
N GLU A 72 29.48 6.21 -4.58
CA GLU A 72 30.43 6.96 -3.75
C GLU A 72 31.29 6.07 -2.82
N ASP A 73 31.31 4.75 -3.02
CA ASP A 73 32.00 3.78 -2.14
C ASP A 73 31.50 3.79 -0.66
N ARG A 74 30.26 4.24 -0.43
CA ARG A 74 29.59 4.39 0.88
C ARG A 74 28.46 3.37 1.09
N GLY A 75 28.48 2.26 0.36
CA GLY A 75 27.41 1.25 0.39
C GLY A 75 27.10 0.68 1.78
N ASP A 76 28.08 0.65 2.69
CA ASP A 76 27.89 0.20 4.08
C ASP A 76 26.96 1.12 4.89
N GLU A 77 26.84 2.39 4.51
CA GLU A 77 25.97 3.37 5.16
C GLU A 77 24.48 3.12 4.90
N TRP A 78 24.14 2.36 3.85
CA TRP A 78 22.75 2.05 3.50
C TRP A 78 21.98 1.39 4.64
N LYS A 79 22.65 0.50 5.39
CA LYS A 79 22.04 -0.16 6.55
C LYS A 79 21.68 0.86 7.63
N SER A 80 22.61 1.75 7.97
CA SER A 80 22.42 2.80 8.97
C SER A 80 21.31 3.77 8.56
N LEU A 81 21.20 4.10 7.27
CA LEU A 81 20.14 4.96 6.74
C LEU A 81 18.76 4.33 6.94
N LYS A 82 18.59 3.05 6.57
CA LYS A 82 17.33 2.34 6.79
C LYS A 82 16.96 2.27 8.27
N GLU A 83 17.91 1.98 9.14
CA GLU A 83 17.68 1.90 10.59
C GLU A 83 17.26 3.26 11.16
N ALA A 84 17.93 4.34 10.75
CA ALA A 84 17.55 5.70 11.13
C ALA A 84 16.14 6.05 10.62
N TYR A 85 15.84 5.73 9.36
CA TYR A 85 14.52 5.96 8.76
C TYR A 85 13.39 5.25 9.49
N ILE A 86 13.53 3.94 9.71
CA ILE A 86 12.52 3.14 10.42
C ILE A 86 12.32 3.69 11.83
N LYS A 87 13.41 3.99 12.55
CA LYS A 87 13.33 4.50 13.92
C LYS A 87 12.63 5.86 13.99
N GLU A 88 12.98 6.79 13.10
CA GLU A 88 12.37 8.13 13.07
C GLU A 88 10.89 8.04 12.70
N CYS A 89 10.55 7.22 11.70
CA CYS A 89 9.16 7.01 11.31
C CYS A 89 8.32 6.39 12.42
N GLN A 90 8.84 5.42 13.17
CA GLN A 90 8.13 4.81 14.30
C GLN A 90 7.97 5.75 15.50
N ALA A 91 8.84 6.75 15.64
CA ALA A 91 8.70 7.80 16.65
C ALA A 91 7.61 8.84 16.30
N LEU A 92 7.18 8.86 15.04
CA LEU A 92 6.18 9.76 14.50
C LEU A 92 4.89 8.98 14.16
N ASN A 93 3.75 9.65 14.15
CA ASN A 93 2.54 9.03 13.61
C ASN A 93 2.55 9.14 12.07
N MET A 94 2.66 8.01 11.37
CA MET A 94 2.64 7.95 9.90
C MET A 94 1.26 7.62 9.32
N LEU A 95 0.27 7.35 10.17
CA LEU A 95 -1.07 7.00 9.72
C LEU A 95 -1.84 8.24 9.26
N ILE A 96 -2.65 8.10 8.22
CA ILE A 96 -3.63 9.12 7.87
C ILE A 96 -4.80 9.12 8.88
N PRO A 97 -5.58 10.22 8.98
CA PRO A 97 -6.78 10.25 9.82
C PRO A 97 -7.74 9.10 9.48
N GLY A 98 -8.24 8.39 10.50
CA GLY A 98 -9.18 7.27 10.34
C GLY A 98 -8.53 5.90 10.10
N ALA A 99 -7.24 5.84 9.72
CA ALA A 99 -6.57 4.57 9.46
C ALA A 99 -6.41 3.74 10.75
N SER A 100 -6.09 4.37 11.88
CA SER A 100 -5.97 3.66 13.16
C SER A 100 -7.30 3.06 13.62
N GLU A 101 -8.39 3.78 13.39
CA GLU A 101 -9.76 3.38 13.71
C GLU A 101 -10.23 2.25 12.79
N LEU A 102 -9.88 2.29 11.51
CA LEU A 102 -10.15 1.21 10.56
C LEU A 102 -9.45 -0.08 10.99
N ILE A 103 -8.15 -0.04 11.29
CA ILE A 103 -7.39 -1.21 11.72
C ILE A 103 -7.96 -1.77 13.02
N GLN A 104 -8.21 -0.90 14.01
CA GLN A 104 -8.81 -1.32 15.28
C GLN A 104 -10.19 -1.95 15.08
N TRP A 105 -11.00 -1.42 14.17
CA TRP A 105 -12.31 -1.98 13.85
C TRP A 105 -12.19 -3.36 13.20
N LEU A 106 -11.28 -3.54 12.23
CA LEU A 106 -11.03 -4.83 11.59
C LEU A 106 -10.65 -5.88 12.65
N GLU A 107 -9.69 -5.55 13.51
CA GLU A 107 -9.19 -6.44 14.56
C GLU A 107 -10.25 -6.76 15.61
N SER A 108 -10.94 -5.75 16.13
CA SER A 108 -11.95 -5.92 17.19
C SER A 108 -13.19 -6.69 16.72
N ASN A 109 -13.44 -6.72 15.40
CA ASN A 109 -14.53 -7.48 14.80
C ASN A 109 -14.07 -8.80 14.16
N GLY A 110 -12.81 -9.22 14.40
CA GLY A 110 -12.26 -10.47 13.88
C GLY A 110 -12.25 -10.55 12.35
N LYS A 111 -12.14 -9.40 11.67
CA LYS A 111 -12.05 -9.34 10.21
C LYS A 111 -10.64 -9.67 9.77
N GLN A 112 -10.52 -10.64 8.86
CA GLN A 112 -9.25 -10.94 8.22
C GLN A 112 -8.93 -9.85 7.20
N TYR A 113 -7.68 -9.35 7.21
CA TYR A 113 -7.24 -8.34 6.28
C TYR A 113 -5.77 -8.53 5.87
N GLY A 114 -5.42 -7.91 4.75
CA GLY A 114 -4.05 -7.80 4.28
C GLY A 114 -3.84 -6.53 3.47
N ILE A 115 -2.58 -6.13 3.33
CA ILE A 115 -2.19 -4.94 2.57
C ILE A 115 -1.92 -5.35 1.12
N LEU A 116 -2.58 -4.71 0.16
CA LEU A 116 -2.25 -4.85 -1.26
C LEU A 116 -1.89 -3.48 -1.79
N THR A 117 -0.62 -3.25 -2.12
CA THR A 117 -0.12 -1.95 -2.58
C THR A 117 0.55 -2.06 -3.94
N TYR A 118 0.61 -0.94 -4.67
CA TYR A 118 1.35 -0.83 -5.93
C TYR A 118 2.60 0.02 -5.73
N GLY A 119 3.73 -0.40 -6.29
CA GLY A 119 4.93 0.42 -6.36
C GLY A 119 6.18 -0.42 -6.44
N ASN A 120 7.34 0.24 -6.33
CA ASN A 120 8.60 -0.47 -6.26
C ASN A 120 8.67 -1.33 -4.97
N PRO A 121 9.00 -2.64 -5.06
CA PRO A 121 9.06 -3.54 -3.90
C PRO A 121 10.01 -3.10 -2.78
N MET A 122 11.18 -2.56 -3.12
CA MET A 122 12.14 -2.10 -2.11
C MET A 122 11.62 -0.90 -1.35
N TRP A 123 11.12 0.09 -2.09
CA TRP A 123 10.58 1.30 -1.48
C TRP A 123 9.32 1.00 -0.65
N GLN A 124 8.39 0.22 -1.18
CA GLN A 124 7.17 -0.15 -0.46
C GLN A 124 7.49 -0.99 0.78
N GLY A 125 8.38 -1.98 0.69
CA GLY A 125 8.77 -2.79 1.85
C GLY A 125 9.39 -1.95 2.96
N LEU A 126 10.21 -0.96 2.61
CA LEU A 126 10.80 -0.04 3.58
C LEU A 126 9.73 0.83 4.26
N LYS A 127 8.78 1.38 3.49
CA LYS A 127 7.68 2.19 4.05
C LYS A 127 6.75 1.37 4.96
N ILE A 128 6.37 0.15 4.54
CA ILE A 128 5.55 -0.77 5.34
C ILE A 128 6.21 -1.02 6.70
N THR A 129 7.52 -1.29 6.69
CA THR A 129 8.29 -1.51 7.92
C THR A 129 8.36 -0.24 8.77
N ALA A 130 8.66 0.90 8.15
CA ALA A 130 8.79 2.19 8.83
C ALA A 130 7.48 2.67 9.46
N ALA A 131 6.33 2.31 8.88
CA ALA A 131 5.01 2.62 9.41
C ALA A 131 4.49 1.59 10.43
N GLY A 132 5.25 0.54 10.74
CA GLY A 132 4.88 -0.47 11.75
C GLY A 132 3.96 -1.59 11.27
N PHE A 133 3.91 -1.85 9.96
CA PHE A 133 3.11 -2.93 9.36
C PHE A 133 3.96 -4.12 8.89
N ASP A 134 5.18 -4.28 9.42
CA ASP A 134 6.11 -5.35 9.02
C ASP A 134 5.58 -6.77 9.30
N GLN A 135 4.70 -6.91 10.31
CA GLN A 135 4.04 -8.17 10.65
C GLN A 135 2.69 -8.35 9.96
N THR A 136 2.21 -7.35 9.22
CA THR A 136 0.94 -7.44 8.49
C THR A 136 1.19 -8.14 7.15
N ASN A 137 0.38 -9.15 6.87
CA ASN A 137 0.40 -9.84 5.58
C ASN A 137 0.21 -8.84 4.43
N HIS A 138 1.13 -8.83 3.47
CA HIS A 138 1.11 -7.86 2.39
C HIS A 138 1.62 -8.41 1.06
N ILE A 139 1.15 -7.80 -0.02
CA ILE A 139 1.64 -8.01 -1.39
C ILE A 139 1.95 -6.65 -1.99
N VAL A 140 3.17 -6.50 -2.54
CA VAL A 140 3.55 -5.34 -3.35
C VAL A 140 3.46 -5.73 -4.83
N MET A 141 2.58 -5.07 -5.55
CA MET A 141 2.36 -5.25 -6.99
C MET A 141 3.19 -4.26 -7.81
N VAL A 142 3.58 -4.71 -9.00
CA VAL A 142 4.20 -3.88 -10.05
C VAL A 142 3.21 -3.37 -11.09
N HIS A 143 1.91 -3.70 -10.94
CA HIS A 143 0.80 -3.23 -11.78
C HIS A 143 -0.25 -2.54 -10.92
N LYS A 144 -0.94 -1.52 -11.46
CA LYS A 144 -1.84 -0.63 -10.70
C LYS A 144 -3.23 -1.25 -10.51
N GLU A 145 -3.60 -2.19 -11.38
CA GLU A 145 -4.92 -2.83 -11.51
C GLU A 145 -5.09 -3.97 -10.49
N LYS A 146 -5.22 -3.63 -9.21
CA LYS A 146 -5.43 -4.60 -8.11
C LYS A 146 -6.68 -5.44 -8.31
N GLY A 147 -7.76 -4.85 -8.81
CA GLY A 147 -9.03 -5.52 -9.07
C GLY A 147 -8.90 -6.69 -10.02
N ARG A 148 -8.14 -6.54 -11.11
CA ARG A 148 -7.79 -7.66 -12.01
C ARG A 148 -7.09 -8.80 -11.27
N LEU A 149 -6.11 -8.49 -10.41
CA LEU A 149 -5.43 -9.51 -9.62
C LEU A 149 -6.41 -10.23 -8.69
N ILE A 150 -7.24 -9.47 -7.96
CA ILE A 150 -8.23 -10.02 -7.04
C ILE A 150 -9.23 -10.92 -7.78
N SER A 151 -9.71 -10.50 -8.95
CA SER A 151 -10.61 -11.29 -9.80
C SER A 151 -9.98 -12.60 -10.26
N SER A 152 -8.65 -12.66 -10.42
CA SER A 152 -7.97 -13.91 -10.76
C SER A 152 -7.95 -14.95 -9.64
N TRP A 153 -8.30 -14.55 -8.40
CA TRP A 153 -8.41 -15.47 -7.26
C TRP A 153 -9.76 -16.18 -7.20
N GLN A 154 -10.75 -15.69 -7.95
CA GLN A 154 -12.08 -16.28 -7.98
C GLN A 154 -12.09 -17.55 -8.83
N ASP A 155 -12.61 -18.65 -8.27
CA ASP A 155 -12.78 -19.90 -8.99
C ASP A 155 -14.16 -19.99 -9.69
N GLU A 156 -14.39 -21.09 -10.40
CA GLU A 156 -15.65 -21.34 -11.12
C GLU A 156 -16.88 -21.42 -10.20
N SER A 157 -16.69 -21.66 -8.91
CA SER A 157 -17.77 -21.66 -7.90
C SER A 157 -18.11 -20.27 -7.38
N GLY A 158 -17.30 -19.27 -7.71
CA GLY A 158 -17.44 -17.89 -7.25
C GLY A 158 -16.73 -17.60 -5.92
N MET A 159 -16.05 -18.59 -5.33
CA MET A 159 -15.24 -18.44 -4.11
C MET A 159 -13.86 -17.87 -4.46
N PHE A 160 -13.27 -17.11 -3.53
CA PHE A 160 -11.92 -16.56 -3.69
C PHE A 160 -10.90 -17.42 -2.96
N ARG A 161 -9.87 -17.87 -3.67
CA ARG A 161 -8.70 -18.53 -3.10
C ARG A 161 -7.63 -17.51 -2.79
N LEU A 162 -7.46 -17.20 -1.51
CA LEU A 162 -6.48 -16.20 -1.09
C LEU A 162 -5.05 -16.68 -1.39
N PRO A 163 -4.16 -15.78 -1.85
CA PRO A 163 -2.73 -16.06 -1.91
C PRO A 163 -2.13 -16.48 -0.56
N GLU A 164 -1.11 -17.33 -0.58
CA GLU A 164 -0.36 -17.73 0.63
C GLU A 164 0.25 -16.54 1.38
N ALA A 165 0.59 -15.45 0.66
CA ALA A 165 1.06 -14.21 1.27
C ALA A 165 0.02 -13.55 2.19
N PHE A 166 -1.27 -13.88 2.03
CA PHE A 166 -2.35 -13.48 2.93
C PHE A 166 -2.75 -14.58 3.93
N GLY A 167 -1.98 -15.67 4.01
CA GLY A 167 -2.27 -16.83 4.86
C GLY A 167 -3.09 -17.92 4.19
N GLY A 168 -3.40 -17.77 2.89
CA GLY A 168 -4.17 -18.74 2.12
C GLY A 168 -5.64 -18.85 2.55
N GLY A 169 -6.31 -19.91 2.09
CA GLY A 169 -7.71 -20.20 2.43
C GLY A 169 -8.73 -19.81 1.36
N LEU A 170 -10.01 -19.99 1.70
CA LEU A 170 -11.16 -19.69 0.84
C LEU A 170 -12.06 -18.70 1.54
N VAL A 171 -12.52 -17.68 0.81
CA VAL A 171 -13.49 -16.70 1.29
C VAL A 171 -14.61 -16.47 0.27
N ASP A 172 -15.78 -16.06 0.76
CA ASP A 172 -16.95 -15.80 -0.07
C ASP A 172 -16.84 -14.46 -0.81
N THR A 173 -16.31 -13.44 -0.13
CA THR A 173 -16.26 -12.07 -0.68
C THR A 173 -14.97 -11.35 -0.36
N ILE A 174 -14.62 -10.39 -1.21
CA ILE A 174 -13.53 -9.45 -1.00
C ILE A 174 -14.11 -8.06 -0.75
N VAL A 175 -13.56 -7.37 0.24
CA VAL A 175 -13.81 -5.96 0.50
C VAL A 175 -12.51 -5.20 0.26
N MET A 176 -12.45 -4.34 -0.76
CA MET A 176 -11.25 -3.58 -1.11
C MET A 176 -11.41 -2.11 -0.74
N ILE A 177 -10.40 -1.53 -0.09
CA ILE A 177 -10.33 -0.12 0.29
C ILE A 177 -9.09 0.48 -0.36
N ASP A 178 -9.26 1.48 -1.22
CA ASP A 178 -8.19 2.06 -2.03
C ASP A 178 -8.48 3.52 -2.40
N ASP A 179 -7.44 4.32 -2.63
CA ASP A 179 -7.54 5.73 -2.99
C ASP A 179 -7.60 5.98 -4.51
N LYS A 180 -7.34 4.97 -5.34
CA LYS A 180 -7.24 5.09 -6.80
C LYS A 180 -8.34 4.33 -7.54
N ALA A 181 -9.06 5.02 -8.43
CA ALA A 181 -10.06 4.40 -9.29
C ALA A 181 -9.49 3.25 -10.15
N ILE A 182 -8.27 3.40 -10.70
CA ILE A 182 -7.63 2.37 -11.54
C ILE A 182 -7.38 1.06 -10.78
N SER A 183 -7.25 1.12 -9.45
CA SER A 183 -7.05 -0.07 -8.63
C SER A 183 -8.30 -0.95 -8.58
N PHE A 184 -9.49 -0.40 -8.89
CA PHE A 184 -10.73 -1.16 -9.06
C PHE A 184 -11.00 -1.61 -10.51
N SER A 185 -10.03 -1.44 -11.43
CA SER A 185 -10.16 -1.96 -12.79
C SER A 185 -10.32 -3.49 -12.77
N GLU A 186 -11.36 -3.99 -13.44
CA GLU A 186 -11.73 -5.42 -13.45
C GLU A 186 -11.95 -6.01 -12.05
N TYR A 187 -12.33 -5.20 -11.06
CA TYR A 187 -12.72 -5.67 -9.72
C TYR A 187 -13.92 -6.64 -9.79
N PRO A 188 -13.99 -7.68 -8.92
CA PRO A 188 -15.09 -8.62 -8.94
C PRO A 188 -16.43 -7.92 -8.68
N PRO A 189 -17.52 -8.36 -9.32
CA PRO A 189 -18.85 -7.80 -9.08
C PRO A 189 -19.37 -8.18 -7.69
N ALA A 190 -20.58 -7.72 -7.37
CA ALA A 190 -21.29 -8.14 -6.17
C ALA A 190 -21.32 -9.69 -6.05
N PRO A 191 -21.15 -10.25 -4.84
CA PRO A 191 -21.29 -9.60 -3.54
C PRO A 191 -20.03 -8.89 -3.00
N SER A 192 -18.89 -8.96 -3.68
CA SER A 192 -17.68 -8.21 -3.30
C SER A 192 -17.94 -6.70 -3.39
N LYS A 193 -17.28 -5.93 -2.53
CA LYS A 193 -17.48 -4.48 -2.41
C LYS A 193 -16.16 -3.72 -2.48
N GLY A 194 -16.18 -2.54 -3.06
CA GLY A 194 -15.07 -1.59 -3.01
C GLY A 194 -15.45 -0.33 -2.22
N PHE A 195 -14.46 0.32 -1.63
CA PHE A 195 -14.55 1.65 -1.06
C PHE A 195 -13.43 2.50 -1.65
N TRP A 196 -13.80 3.45 -2.50
CA TRP A 196 -12.87 4.39 -3.09
C TRP A 196 -12.71 5.59 -2.15
N VAL A 197 -11.66 5.56 -1.34
CA VAL A 197 -11.42 6.57 -0.30
C VAL A 197 -10.73 7.78 -0.92
N LEU A 198 -11.49 8.85 -1.12
CA LEU A 198 -11.01 10.06 -1.76
C LEU A 198 -11.42 11.29 -0.96
N ASP A 199 -10.51 12.26 -0.86
CA ASP A 199 -10.86 13.62 -0.47
C ASP A 199 -11.07 14.46 -1.75
N PRO A 200 -12.32 14.82 -2.12
CA PRO A 200 -12.60 15.57 -3.34
C PRO A 200 -11.93 16.95 -3.37
N GLN A 201 -11.53 17.51 -2.22
CA GLN A 201 -10.87 18.81 -2.17
C GLN A 201 -9.38 18.73 -2.50
N ASN A 202 -8.78 17.55 -2.32
CA ASN A 202 -7.33 17.34 -2.43
C ASN A 202 -6.98 16.16 -3.38
N GLU A 203 -7.90 15.73 -4.23
CA GLU A 203 -7.70 14.60 -5.13
C GLU A 203 -6.59 14.85 -6.17
N LEU A 204 -5.68 13.89 -6.29
CA LEU A 204 -4.63 13.89 -7.31
C LEU A 204 -5.16 13.38 -8.65
N PRO A 205 -4.62 13.85 -9.80
CA PRO A 205 -4.99 13.32 -11.12
C PRO A 205 -4.88 11.79 -11.23
N SER A 206 -3.92 11.17 -10.53
CA SER A 206 -3.72 9.72 -10.51
C SER A 206 -4.78 8.94 -9.74
N GLN A 207 -5.59 9.60 -8.90
CA GLN A 207 -6.66 8.97 -8.13
C GLN A 207 -7.97 8.93 -8.92
N LYS A 208 -8.16 9.87 -9.86
CA LYS A 208 -9.37 10.02 -10.65
C LYS A 208 -9.60 8.86 -11.63
N GLY A 209 -10.86 8.63 -11.95
CA GLY A 209 -11.29 7.67 -12.97
C GLY A 209 -12.75 7.31 -12.79
N SER A 210 -13.12 6.15 -13.32
CA SER A 210 -14.44 5.54 -13.11
C SER A 210 -14.29 4.25 -12.32
N VAL A 211 -15.20 4.03 -11.37
CA VAL A 211 -15.31 2.78 -10.62
C VAL A 211 -16.63 2.08 -10.95
N GLN A 212 -16.72 0.79 -10.61
CA GLN A 212 -17.91 -0.03 -10.85
C GLN A 212 -19.02 0.26 -9.82
N GLU A 213 -20.25 -0.18 -10.09
CA GLU A 213 -21.42 0.11 -9.23
C GLU A 213 -21.32 -0.46 -7.80
N ASN A 214 -20.54 -1.52 -7.60
CA ASN A 214 -20.30 -2.12 -6.28
C ASN A 214 -19.13 -1.47 -5.52
N VAL A 215 -18.59 -0.36 -6.02
CA VAL A 215 -17.58 0.47 -5.38
C VAL A 215 -18.24 1.78 -4.95
N ALA A 216 -18.24 2.04 -3.65
CA ALA A 216 -18.81 3.24 -3.03
C ALA A 216 -17.76 4.34 -2.86
#